data_AF-A0A317D5K8-F1
#
_entry.id   AF-A0A317D5K8-F1
#
_cell.length_a   1.000
_cell.length_b   1.000
_cell.length_c   1.000
_cell.angle_alpha   90.00
_cell.angle_beta   90.00
_cell.angle_gamma   90.00
#
_symmetry.space_group_name_H-M   'P 1'
#
loop_
_entity.id
_entity.type
_entity.pdbx_description
1 polymer ?
#
loop_
_entity_poly.entity_id
_entity_poly.type
_entity_poly.pdbx_seq_one_letter_code
_entity_poly.pdbx_strand_id
1 'polypeptide(L)' 'MRPGGRLIVGNFHPRNVTKALMDHVLDWRLVHRTEEDLDRLFQASDFGRPTTRVMYEPESINLFAECVKD' A
#
# COMPACT_ATOMS: atom_id res chain seq x y z
N MET A 1 -11.28 -15.38 -1.54
CA MET A 1 -12.35 -14.68 -0.78
C MET A 1 -13.70 -14.98 -1.43
N ARG A 2 -14.81 -14.83 -0.70
CA ARG A 2 -16.15 -14.90 -1.32
C ARG A 2 -16.37 -13.64 -2.19
N PRO A 3 -17.23 -13.72 -3.23
CA PRO A 3 -17.72 -12.53 -3.95
C PRO A 3 -18.13 -11.42 -2.99
N GLY A 4 -17.70 -10.19 -3.28
CA GLY A 4 -17.90 -9.01 -2.43
C GLY A 4 -16.91 -8.89 -1.25
N GLY A 5 -16.01 -9.85 -1.06
CA GLY A 5 -14.95 -9.76 -0.05
C GLY A 5 -13.98 -8.61 -0.35
N ARG A 6 -13.61 -7.87 0.69
CA ARG A 6 -12.73 -6.69 0.59
C ARG A 6 -11.42 -6.95 1.31
N LEU A 7 -10.30 -6.60 0.67
CA LEU A 7 -8.98 -6.58 1.30
C LEU A 7 -8.44 -5.16 1.27
N ILE A 8 -7.92 -4.69 2.41
CA ILE A 8 -7.24 -3.42 2.55
C ILE A 8 -5.80 -3.69 2.96
N VAL A 9 -4.84 -3.18 2.20
CA VAL A 9 -3.40 -3.28 2.46
C VAL A 9 -2.86 -1.90 2.79
N GLY A 10 -2.29 -1.74 3.98
CA GLY A 10 -1.56 -0.53 4.38
C GLY A 10 -0.06 -0.66 4.07
N ASN A 11 0.57 0.43 3.62
CA ASN A 11 2.02 0.51 3.45
C ASN A 11 2.53 1.95 3.64
N PHE A 12 3.85 2.13 3.61
CA PHE A 12 4.52 3.44 3.67
C PHE A 12 4.91 3.88 2.26
N HIS A 13 4.49 5.09 1.88
CA HIS A 13 4.80 5.67 0.59
C HIS A 13 6.28 6.11 0.54
N PRO A 14 7.01 5.91 -0.58
CA PRO A 14 8.39 6.35 -0.71
C PRO A 14 8.61 7.86 -0.51
N ARG A 15 7.56 8.67 -0.70
CA ARG A 15 7.56 10.14 -0.46
C ARG A 15 7.40 10.53 1.02
N ASN A 16 7.53 9.58 1.95
CA ASN A 16 7.52 9.85 3.38
C ASN A 16 8.67 10.80 3.78
N VAL A 17 8.32 12.01 4.21
CA VAL A 17 9.28 13.05 4.64
C VAL A 17 10.13 12.64 5.85
N THR A 18 9.65 11.68 6.64
CA THR A 18 10.37 11.16 7.80
C THR A 18 11.22 9.93 7.49
N LYS A 19 11.27 9.46 6.23
CA LYS A 19 12.01 8.26 5.83
C LYS A 19 13.48 8.29 6.25
N ALA A 20 14.17 9.43 6.10
CA ALA A 20 15.58 9.56 6.50
C ALA A 20 15.78 9.42 8.01
N LEU A 21 14.88 9.99 8.82
CA LEU A 21 14.89 9.81 10.27
C LEU A 21 14.69 8.34 10.63
N MET A 22 13.69 7.69 10.01
CA MET A 22 13.39 6.29 10.22
C MET A 22 14.58 5.39 9.86
N ASP A 23 15.14 5.53 8.67
CA ASP A 23 16.21 4.65 8.18
C ASP A 23 17.54 4.84 8.92
N HIS A 24 17.91 6.08 9.27
CA HIS A 24 19.28 6.39 9.73
C HIS A 24 19.41 6.65 11.23
N VAL A 25 18.33 7.09 11.88
CA VAL A 25 18.36 7.40 13.32
C VAL A 25 17.67 6.31 14.11
N LEU A 26 16.54 5.80 13.62
CA LEU A 26 15.76 4.77 14.29
C LEU A 26 16.12 3.34 13.84
N ASP A 27 16.98 3.21 12.82
CA ASP A 27 17.29 1.95 12.11
C ASP A 27 16.02 1.18 11.66
N TRP A 28 14.96 1.92 11.39
CA TRP A 28 13.67 1.39 10.98
C TRP A 28 13.58 1.35 9.46
N ARG A 29 14.11 0.27 8.88
CA ARG A 29 14.13 0.07 7.43
C ARG A 29 12.88 -0.64 6.96
N LEU A 30 12.15 0.01 6.05
CA LEU A 30 10.88 -0.50 5.50
C LEU A 30 10.97 -0.75 3.99
N VAL A 31 10.25 -1.78 3.53
CA VAL A 31 9.91 -1.93 2.12
C VAL A 31 8.76 -0.99 1.81
N HIS A 32 9.10 0.16 1.22
CA HIS A 32 8.14 1.18 0.80
C HIS A 32 7.48 0.75 -0.51
N ARG A 33 6.24 1.19 -0.75
CA ARG A 33 5.48 0.88 -1.96
C ARG A 33 4.72 2.09 -2.48
N THR A 34 4.73 2.26 -3.80
CA THR A 34 3.83 3.21 -4.49
C THR A 34 2.47 2.56 -4.76
N GLU A 35 1.54 3.32 -5.32
CA GLU A 35 0.27 2.82 -5.82
C GLU A 35 0.47 1.75 -6.89
N GLU A 36 1.40 1.95 -7.82
CA GLU A 36 1.69 0.99 -8.89
C GLU A 36 2.28 -0.31 -8.35
N ASP A 37 3.06 -0.25 -7.26
CA ASP A 37 3.51 -1.45 -6.58
C ASP A 37 2.35 -2.24 -5.99
N LEU A 38 1.37 -1.56 -5.39
CA LEU A 38 0.19 -2.19 -4.82
C LEU A 38 -0.74 -2.73 -5.92
N ASP A 39 -0.88 -2.03 -7.05
CA ASP A 39 -1.59 -2.53 -8.22
C ASP A 39 -0.98 -3.84 -8.71
N ARG A 40 0.35 -3.88 -8.86
CA ARG A 40 1.07 -5.10 -9.27
C ARG A 40 0.87 -6.24 -8.28
N LEU A 41 0.83 -5.96 -6.97
CA LEU A 41 0.54 -6.98 -5.96
C LEU A 41 -0.88 -7.55 -6.10
N PHE A 42 -1.89 -6.70 -6.26
CA PHE A 42 -3.26 -7.18 -6.44
C PHE A 42 -3.45 -7.92 -7.77
N GLN A 43 -2.81 -7.46 -8.84
CA GLN A 43 -2.82 -8.15 -10.15
C GLN A 43 -2.19 -9.53 -10.06
N ALA A 44 -1.09 -9.68 -9.30
CA ALA A 44 -0.42 -10.95 -9.10
C ALA A 44 -1.12 -11.87 -8.06
N SER A 45 -2.13 -11.38 -7.37
CA SER A 45 -2.91 -12.15 -6.39
C SER A 45 -4.15 -12.81 -7.01
N ASP A 46 -4.89 -13.58 -6.23
CA ASP A 46 -6.18 -14.16 -6.64
C ASP A 46 -7.24 -13.12 -7.03
N PHE A 47 -7.03 -11.83 -6.74
CA PHE A 47 -7.89 -10.76 -7.25
C PHE A 47 -7.72 -10.58 -8.76
N GLY A 48 -6.51 -10.77 -9.30
CA GLY A 48 -6.23 -10.75 -10.74
C GLY A 48 -6.46 -9.38 -11.41
N ARG A 49 -6.47 -8.29 -10.64
CA ARG A 49 -6.83 -6.93 -11.07
C ARG A 49 -6.08 -5.89 -10.24
N PRO A 50 -5.93 -4.64 -10.71
CA PRO A 50 -5.39 -3.56 -9.90
C PRO A 50 -6.28 -3.23 -8.70
N THR A 51 -5.80 -2.31 -7.86
CA THR A 51 -6.57 -1.76 -6.75
C THR A 51 -7.88 -1.17 -7.24
N THR A 52 -8.94 -1.32 -6.44
CA THR A 52 -10.22 -0.61 -6.66
C THR A 52 -10.09 0.85 -6.22
N ARG A 53 -9.32 1.09 -5.16
CA ARG A 53 -9.12 2.42 -4.58
C ARG A 53 -7.81 2.48 -3.81
N VAL A 54 -7.10 3.60 -3.90
CA VAL A 54 -6.02 3.96 -2.99
C VAL A 54 -6.43 5.19 -2.17
N MET A 55 -6.07 5.18 -0.89
CA MET A 55 -6.34 6.24 0.07
C MET A 55 -5.07 6.62 0.81
N TYR A 56 -5.04 7.85 1.29
CA TYR A 56 -3.94 8.42 2.07
C TYR A 56 -4.50 8.97 3.38
N GLU A 57 -3.66 8.95 4.40
CA GLU A 57 -3.87 9.86 5.53
C GLU A 57 -3.45 11.31 5.14
N PRO A 58 -3.67 12.32 5.99
CA PRO A 58 -3.35 13.72 5.68
C PRO A 58 -1.88 14.05 5.40
N GLU A 59 -0.94 13.39 6.07
CA GLU A 59 0.51 13.53 5.93
C GLU A 59 1.11 12.83 4.69
N SER A 60 0.33 11.97 4.02
CA SER A 60 0.71 11.13 2.89
C SER A 60 1.95 10.24 3.12
N ILE A 61 2.21 9.86 4.36
CA ILE A 61 3.26 8.90 4.76
C ILE A 61 2.77 7.47 4.52
N ASN A 62 1.53 7.17 4.89
CA ASN A 62 0.88 5.89 4.71
C ASN A 62 -0.09 5.95 3.54
N LEU A 63 -0.10 4.87 2.76
CA LEU A 63 -1.11 4.61 1.76
C LEU A 63 -1.86 3.33 2.08
N PHE A 64 -3.13 3.31 1.72
CA PHE A 64 -4.04 2.18 1.92
C PHE A 64 -4.67 1.81 0.60
N ALA A 65 -4.37 0.62 0.09
CA ALA A 65 -4.95 0.09 -1.12
C ALA A 65 -6.07 -0.90 -0.81
N GLU A 66 -7.21 -0.70 -1.45
CA GLU A 66 -8.36 -1.59 -1.38
C GLU A 66 -8.52 -2.36 -2.69
N CYS A 67 -8.87 -3.64 -2.59
CA CYS A 67 -9.45 -4.40 -3.70
C CYS A 67 -10.68 -5.18 -3.24
N VAL A 68 -11.67 -5.27 -4.13
CA VAL A 68 -12.92 -6.01 -3.91
C VAL A 68 -12.94 -7.21 -4.85
N LYS A 69 -13.18 -8.40 -4.30
CA LYS A 69 -13.27 -9.62 -5.09
C LYS A 69 -14.64 -9.68 -5.75
N ASP A 70 -14.63 -9.85 -7.07
CA ASP A 70 -15.85 -10.09 -7.85
C ASP A 70 -16.57 -11.37 -7.43
#